data_AF-A0A1D8USV0-F1
#
_entry.id   AF-A0A1D8USV0-F1
#
_cell.length_a   1.000
_cell.length_b   1.000
_cell.length_c   1.000
_cell.angle_alpha   90.00
_cell.angle_beta   90.00
_cell.angle_gamma   90.00
#
_symmetry.space_group_name_H-M   'P 1'
#
loop_
_entity.id
_entity.type
_entity.pdbx_description
1 polymer ?
#
loop_
_entity_poly.entity_id
_entity_poly.type
_entity_poly.pdbx_seq_one_letter_code
_entity_poly.pdbx_strand_id
1 'polypeptide(L)'
;MDAADIALQTYGYQNTSMDRIAQCSCMSKKTLYQMFDSKQVLFETLLKERLLVTELHGLTLLGDTVEEQLIYGVSCFADTLLEEKRVNLMRVIITEVSRQPEIGAFVRELFASSSKPHPLRKWLKDFSDQGKIRLDNLDDDTDILFGMTVGTIFLCELTHCRPSKTPTEKKAFISSAVRIFLRGLNTL
;
A
#
# COMPACT_ATOMS: atom_id res chain seq x y z
N MET A 1 6.38 13.62 -10.08
CA MET A 1 6.42 12.48 -9.14
C MET A 1 7.31 11.37 -9.68
N ASP A 2 7.10 10.89 -10.90
CA ASP A 2 7.92 9.80 -11.47
C ASP A 2 9.44 10.10 -11.52
N ALA A 3 9.83 11.35 -11.82
CA ALA A 3 11.23 11.78 -11.74
C ALA A 3 11.83 11.63 -10.33
N ALA A 4 11.02 11.85 -9.29
CA ALA A 4 11.45 11.67 -7.92
C ALA A 4 11.53 10.18 -7.54
N ASP A 5 10.60 9.36 -8.02
CA ASP A 5 10.68 7.89 -7.89
C ASP A 5 12.00 7.37 -8.47
N ILE A 6 12.35 7.79 -9.69
CA ILE A 6 13.61 7.40 -10.36
C ILE A 6 14.83 7.85 -9.54
N ALA A 7 14.85 9.10 -9.11
CA ALA A 7 15.97 9.64 -8.33
C ALA A 7 16.14 8.90 -7.00
N LEU A 8 15.05 8.64 -6.27
CA LEU A 8 15.06 7.93 -5.00
C LEU A 8 15.52 6.47 -5.16
N GLN A 9 15.07 5.79 -6.21
CA GLN A 9 15.51 4.42 -6.52
C GLN A 9 17.00 4.36 -6.89
N THR A 10 17.49 5.37 -7.60
CA THR A 10 18.88 5.41 -8.08
C THR A 10 19.86 5.80 -6.98
N TYR A 11 19.50 6.79 -6.14
CA TYR A 11 20.43 7.44 -5.21
C TYR A 11 20.10 7.20 -3.74
N GLY A 12 18.94 6.62 -3.42
CA GLY A 12 18.40 6.57 -2.05
C GLY A 12 17.86 7.94 -1.59
N TYR A 13 17.26 7.98 -0.40
CA TYR A 13 16.67 9.24 0.11
C TYR A 13 17.75 10.27 0.42
N GLN A 14 18.84 9.86 1.06
CA GLN A 14 19.90 10.78 1.51
C GLN A 14 20.60 11.47 0.34
N ASN A 15 21.05 10.70 -0.65
CA ASN A 15 21.80 11.25 -1.77
C ASN A 15 20.90 11.85 -2.86
N THR A 16 19.59 11.69 -2.79
CA THR A 16 18.67 12.43 -3.66
C THR A 16 18.65 13.90 -3.24
N SER A 17 18.79 14.79 -4.22
CA SER A 17 18.65 16.25 -4.05
C SER A 17 17.63 16.79 -5.05
N MET A 18 17.12 17.99 -4.80
CA MET A 18 16.23 18.67 -5.74
C MET A 18 16.88 18.88 -7.13
N ASP A 19 18.21 18.99 -7.19
CA ASP A 19 18.95 19.06 -8.46
C ASP A 19 18.93 17.74 -9.22
N ARG A 20 19.11 16.61 -8.52
CA ARG A 20 19.04 15.27 -9.14
C ARG A 20 17.62 14.96 -9.61
N ILE A 21 16.61 15.36 -8.83
CA ILE A 21 15.21 15.24 -9.25
C ILE A 21 14.95 16.12 -10.49
N ALA A 22 15.50 17.35 -10.51
CA ALA A 22 15.39 18.23 -11.68
C ALA A 22 16.01 17.59 -12.92
N GLN A 23 17.18 16.96 -12.81
CA GLN A 23 17.84 16.25 -13.91
C GLN A 23 17.03 15.03 -14.42
N CYS A 24 16.33 14.34 -13.53
CA CYS A 24 15.40 13.26 -13.89
C CYS A 24 14.06 13.78 -14.43
N SER A 25 13.84 15.10 -14.44
CA SER A 25 12.62 15.75 -14.91
C SER A 25 12.91 16.67 -16.09
N CYS A 26 11.92 16.98 -16.91
CA CYS A 26 12.05 18.06 -17.90
C CYS A 26 11.85 19.46 -17.27
N MET A 27 12.08 19.61 -15.96
CA MET A 27 11.76 20.81 -15.19
C MET A 27 13.03 21.44 -14.59
N SER A 28 13.03 22.77 -14.47
CA SER A 28 14.11 23.50 -13.80
C SER A 28 14.04 23.32 -12.28
N LYS A 29 15.19 23.41 -11.61
CA LYS A 29 15.27 23.45 -10.13
C LYS A 29 14.31 24.49 -9.54
N LYS A 30 14.26 25.69 -10.14
CA LYS A 30 13.38 26.78 -9.70
C LYS A 30 11.91 26.36 -9.75
N THR A 31 11.50 25.67 -10.81
CA THR A 31 10.12 25.18 -10.95
C THR A 31 9.79 24.11 -9.92
N LEU A 32 10.72 23.21 -9.59
CA LEU A 32 10.49 22.22 -8.53
C LEU A 32 10.28 22.89 -7.16
N TYR A 33 11.08 23.91 -6.82
CA TYR A 33 10.90 24.65 -5.56
C TYR A 33 9.62 25.48 -5.51
N GLN A 34 9.03 25.84 -6.64
CA GLN A 34 7.71 26.49 -6.68
C GLN A 34 6.57 25.50 -6.38
N MET A 35 6.78 24.20 -6.58
CA MET A 35 5.78 23.16 -6.29
C MET A 35 6.01 22.51 -4.93
N PHE A 36 7.26 22.39 -4.50
CA PHE A 36 7.66 21.73 -3.27
C PHE A 36 8.73 22.53 -2.55
N ASP A 37 8.41 23.03 -1.37
CA ASP A 37 9.31 23.88 -0.58
C ASP A 37 10.62 23.19 -0.21
N SER A 38 10.61 21.85 -0.11
CA SER A 38 11.80 21.06 0.19
C SER A 38 11.73 19.64 -0.39
N LYS A 39 12.89 18.95 -0.40
CA LYS A 39 12.97 17.51 -0.69
C LYS A 39 12.05 16.70 0.23
N GLN A 40 11.96 17.09 1.50
CA GLN A 40 11.13 16.42 2.48
C GLN A 40 9.66 16.55 2.10
N VAL A 41 9.17 17.76 1.83
CA VAL A 41 7.78 17.99 1.40
C VAL A 41 7.45 17.19 0.14
N LEU A 42 8.37 17.17 -0.84
CA LEU A 42 8.22 16.37 -2.05
C LEU A 42 8.07 14.87 -1.72
N PHE A 43 8.96 14.33 -0.88
CA PHE A 43 8.96 12.92 -0.49
C PHE A 43 7.70 12.54 0.29
N GLU A 44 7.29 13.35 1.26
CA GLU A 44 6.06 13.16 2.02
C GLU A 44 4.83 13.15 1.09
N THR A 45 4.78 14.06 0.12
CA THR A 45 3.72 14.08 -0.90
C THR A 45 3.73 12.81 -1.73
N LEU A 46 4.91 12.33 -2.12
CA LEU A 46 5.08 11.11 -2.90
C LEU A 46 4.60 9.87 -2.12
N LEU A 47 4.96 9.77 -0.85
CA LEU A 47 4.53 8.68 0.01
C LEU A 47 3.00 8.69 0.20
N LYS A 48 2.39 9.85 0.43
CA LYS A 48 0.92 9.99 0.52
C LYS A 48 0.23 9.54 -0.76
N GLU A 49 0.72 9.96 -1.91
CA GLU A 49 0.14 9.63 -3.21
C GLU A 49 0.27 8.13 -3.55
N ARG A 50 1.40 7.51 -3.20
CA ARG A 50 1.74 6.15 -3.64
C ARG A 50 1.34 5.05 -2.65
N LEU A 51 1.34 5.31 -1.34
CA LEU A 51 1.15 4.26 -0.34
C LEU A 51 -0.27 4.12 0.22
N LEU A 52 -1.07 5.19 0.22
CA LEU A 52 -2.40 5.14 0.86
C LEU A 52 -3.47 4.42 0.03
N VAL A 53 -3.17 4.10 -1.24
CA VAL A 53 -4.09 3.39 -2.18
C VAL A 53 -5.53 3.95 -2.12
N THR A 54 -5.64 5.28 -1.97
CA THR A 54 -6.92 5.93 -1.63
C THR A 54 -7.97 5.80 -2.72
N GLU A 55 -7.53 5.61 -3.96
CA GLU A 55 -8.36 5.35 -5.12
C GLU A 55 -9.28 4.14 -4.94
N LEU A 56 -8.91 3.17 -4.09
CA LEU A 56 -9.74 1.98 -3.84
C LEU A 56 -10.81 2.17 -2.76
N HIS A 57 -10.83 3.29 -2.05
CA HIS A 57 -11.87 3.53 -1.03
C HIS A 57 -13.27 3.62 -1.66
N GLY A 58 -13.35 4.13 -2.89
CA GLY A 58 -14.59 4.23 -3.66
C GLY A 58 -14.84 3.03 -4.57
N LEU A 59 -14.04 1.96 -4.47
CA LEU A 59 -14.20 0.78 -5.30
C LEU A 59 -15.53 0.09 -4.97
N THR A 60 -16.39 -0.06 -5.98
CA THR A 60 -17.58 -0.91 -5.90
C THR A 60 -17.14 -2.37 -5.93
N LEU A 61 -17.37 -3.09 -4.83
CA LEU A 61 -17.04 -4.52 -4.75
C LEU A 61 -18.05 -5.35 -5.56
N LEU A 62 -17.55 -6.23 -6.42
CA LEU A 62 -18.37 -7.07 -7.29
C LEU A 62 -18.52 -8.49 -6.72
N GLY A 63 -19.72 -9.05 -6.81
CA GLY A 63 -20.06 -10.39 -6.33
C GLY A 63 -21.42 -10.41 -5.62
N ASP A 64 -22.00 -11.60 -5.47
CA ASP A 64 -23.30 -11.80 -4.83
C ASP A 64 -23.14 -12.05 -3.32
N THR A 65 -21.99 -12.57 -2.91
CA THR A 65 -21.64 -12.89 -1.52
C THR A 65 -20.53 -12.01 -0.97
N VAL A 66 -20.39 -11.94 0.36
CA VAL A 66 -19.25 -11.26 1.02
C VAL A 66 -17.92 -11.88 0.59
N GLU A 67 -17.86 -13.22 0.43
CA GLU A 67 -16.65 -13.92 -0.03
C GLU A 67 -16.23 -13.41 -1.42
N GLU A 68 -17.15 -13.38 -2.39
CA GLU A 68 -16.85 -12.91 -3.74
C GLU A 68 -16.45 -11.43 -3.77
N GLN A 69 -17.16 -10.59 -3.02
CA GLN A 69 -16.87 -9.16 -2.93
C GLN A 69 -15.50 -8.87 -2.31
N LEU A 70 -15.14 -9.58 -1.23
CA LEU A 70 -13.80 -9.47 -0.64
C LEU A 70 -12.72 -10.02 -1.57
N ILE A 71 -12.95 -11.15 -2.24
CA ILE A 71 -11.99 -11.68 -3.22
C ILE A 71 -11.73 -10.65 -4.33
N TYR A 72 -12.78 -10.03 -4.86
CA TYR A 72 -12.65 -8.98 -5.86
C TYR A 72 -11.86 -7.78 -5.31
N GLY A 73 -12.28 -7.22 -4.18
CA GLY A 73 -11.64 -6.05 -3.58
C GLY A 73 -10.17 -6.29 -3.24
N VAL A 74 -9.86 -7.42 -2.58
CA VAL A 74 -8.50 -7.80 -2.21
C VAL A 74 -7.63 -8.07 -3.44
N SER A 75 -8.18 -8.62 -4.52
CA SER A 75 -7.44 -8.80 -5.78
C SER A 75 -7.08 -7.46 -6.40
N CYS A 76 -8.03 -6.53 -6.51
CA CYS A 76 -7.75 -5.17 -6.99
C CYS A 76 -6.73 -4.45 -6.10
N PHE A 77 -6.87 -4.59 -4.78
CA PHE A 77 -5.93 -4.04 -3.81
C PHE A 77 -4.52 -4.62 -3.97
N ALA A 78 -4.40 -5.94 -4.13
CA ALA A 78 -3.12 -6.59 -4.39
C ALA A 78 -2.49 -6.08 -5.70
N ASP A 79 -3.25 -6.03 -6.79
CA ASP A 79 -2.75 -5.54 -8.08
C ASP A 79 -2.23 -4.09 -7.98
N THR A 80 -2.96 -3.23 -7.28
CA THR A 80 -2.55 -1.84 -7.07
C THR A 80 -1.33 -1.73 -6.15
N LEU A 81 -1.31 -2.43 -5.01
CA LEU A 81 -0.19 -2.40 -4.07
C LEU A 81 1.12 -2.93 -4.69
N LEU A 82 1.00 -3.94 -5.56
CA LEU A 82 2.12 -4.62 -6.20
C LEU A 82 2.60 -3.92 -7.48
N GLU A 83 2.04 -2.76 -7.84
CA GLU A 83 2.58 -1.91 -8.89
C GLU A 83 4.07 -1.63 -8.62
N GLU A 84 4.91 -1.79 -9.64
CA GLU A 84 6.37 -1.69 -9.53
C GLU A 84 6.82 -0.40 -8.83
N LYS A 85 6.22 0.75 -9.18
CA LYS A 85 6.51 2.04 -8.54
C LYS A 85 6.29 2.04 -7.02
N ARG A 86 5.27 1.33 -6.52
CA ARG A 86 4.96 1.26 -5.08
C ARG A 86 5.87 0.30 -4.35
N VAL A 87 6.13 -0.87 -4.95
CA VAL A 87 7.10 -1.85 -4.42
C VAL A 87 8.48 -1.21 -4.33
N ASN A 88 8.92 -0.50 -5.36
CA ASN A 88 10.21 0.18 -5.38
C ASN A 88 10.29 1.28 -4.31
N LEU A 89 9.24 2.08 -4.15
CA LEU A 89 9.17 3.11 -3.10
C LEU A 89 9.22 2.48 -1.70
N MET A 90 8.52 1.37 -1.48
CA MET A 90 8.58 0.65 -0.21
C MET A 90 10.00 0.13 0.10
N ARG A 91 10.75 -0.37 -0.90
CA ARG A 91 12.16 -0.75 -0.71
C ARG A 91 13.04 0.42 -0.27
N VAL A 92 12.81 1.61 -0.85
CA VAL A 92 13.50 2.84 -0.43
C VAL A 92 13.21 3.14 1.03
N ILE A 93 11.94 3.08 1.44
CA ILE A 93 11.53 3.32 2.84
C ILE A 93 12.20 2.32 3.79
N ILE A 94 12.14 1.03 3.49
CA ILE A 94 12.74 -0.02 4.33
C ILE A 94 14.24 0.19 4.48
N THR A 95 14.92 0.64 3.43
CA THR A 95 16.37 0.91 3.46
C THR A 95 16.72 2.15 4.29
N GLU A 96 15.84 3.14 4.32
CA GLU A 96 16.12 4.46 4.90
C GLU A 96 15.55 4.63 6.32
N VAL A 97 14.51 3.87 6.71
CA VAL A 97 13.81 4.04 8.00
C VAL A 97 14.74 3.90 9.20
N SER A 98 15.73 3.02 9.12
CA SER A 98 16.73 2.81 10.18
C SER A 98 17.80 3.90 10.23
N ARG A 99 17.96 4.66 9.15
CA ARG A 99 18.99 5.71 9.00
C ARG A 99 18.42 7.12 9.17
N GLN A 100 17.12 7.29 8.96
CA GLN A 100 16.43 8.56 8.89
C GLN A 100 15.16 8.50 9.76
N PRO A 101 15.24 8.89 11.04
CA PRO A 101 14.11 8.82 11.99
C PRO A 101 12.86 9.57 11.51
N GLU A 102 13.04 10.65 10.74
CA GLU A 102 11.95 11.44 10.14
C GLU A 102 11.10 10.60 9.18
N ILE A 103 11.71 9.72 8.38
CA ILE A 103 10.97 8.80 7.50
C ILE A 103 10.14 7.83 8.33
N GLY A 104 10.72 7.30 9.42
CA GLY A 104 9.98 6.42 10.33
C GLY A 104 8.81 7.13 11.01
N ALA A 105 8.97 8.39 11.41
CA ALA A 105 7.89 9.20 11.97
C ALA A 105 6.77 9.43 10.94
N PHE A 106 7.14 9.79 9.72
CA PHE A 106 6.18 10.00 8.65
C PHE A 106 5.42 8.72 8.28
N VAL A 107 6.11 7.58 8.16
CA VAL A 107 5.47 6.28 7.89
C VAL A 107 4.49 5.94 9.01
N ARG A 108 4.87 6.12 10.29
CA ARG A 108 3.95 5.89 11.41
C ARG A 108 2.71 6.77 11.31
N GLU A 109 2.86 8.06 10.99
CA GLU A 109 1.73 8.97 10.83
C GLU A 109 0.85 8.57 9.63
N LEU A 110 1.47 8.15 8.53
CA LEU A 110 0.80 7.73 7.31
C LEU A 110 -0.03 6.46 7.49
N PHE A 111 0.37 5.57 8.40
CA PHE A 111 -0.34 4.33 8.72
C PHE A 111 -1.15 4.43 10.03
N ALA A 112 -1.11 5.55 10.73
CA ALA A 112 -1.93 5.75 11.94
C ALA A 112 -3.41 5.87 11.58
N SER A 113 -4.30 5.40 12.46
CA SER A 113 -5.76 5.38 12.24
C SER A 113 -6.40 6.76 12.02
N SER A 114 -5.69 7.86 12.31
CA SER A 114 -6.12 9.24 12.00
C SER A 114 -5.91 9.65 10.54
N SER A 115 -5.08 8.91 9.80
CA SER A 115 -4.94 9.02 8.35
C SER A 115 -6.08 8.28 7.64
N LYS A 116 -6.28 8.49 6.34
CA LYS A 116 -7.37 7.86 5.58
C LYS A 116 -7.36 6.33 5.79
N PRO A 117 -8.50 5.72 6.17
CA PRO A 117 -8.52 4.33 6.62
C PRO A 117 -8.22 3.37 5.47
N HIS A 118 -7.33 2.40 5.71
CA HIS A 118 -6.99 1.36 4.74
C HIS A 118 -8.22 0.78 3.99
N PRO A 119 -8.19 0.56 2.66
CA PRO A 119 -9.37 0.09 1.90
C PRO A 119 -10.01 -1.16 2.51
N LEU A 120 -9.19 -2.15 2.93
CA LEU A 120 -9.67 -3.36 3.61
C LEU A 120 -10.46 -3.04 4.88
N ARG A 121 -9.97 -2.11 5.71
CA ARG A 121 -10.65 -1.68 6.94
C ARG A 121 -12.02 -1.08 6.64
N LYS A 122 -12.10 -0.24 5.60
CA LYS A 122 -13.37 0.34 5.16
C LYS A 122 -14.35 -0.77 4.74
N TRP A 123 -13.94 -1.70 3.89
CA TRP A 123 -14.81 -2.76 3.39
C TRP A 123 -15.29 -3.68 4.52
N LEU A 124 -14.40 -4.08 5.44
CA LEU A 124 -14.77 -4.88 6.61
C LEU A 124 -15.76 -4.13 7.51
N LYS A 125 -15.52 -2.84 7.76
CA LYS A 125 -16.47 -2.01 8.52
C LYS A 125 -17.83 -1.93 7.81
N ASP A 126 -17.86 -1.68 6.51
CA ASP A 126 -19.10 -1.59 5.74
C ASP A 126 -19.90 -2.91 5.78
N PHE A 127 -19.23 -4.07 5.72
CA PHE A 127 -19.87 -5.37 5.87
C PHE A 127 -20.39 -5.63 7.29
N SER A 128 -19.65 -5.20 8.30
CA SER A 128 -20.06 -5.35 9.69
C SER A 128 -21.24 -4.45 10.03
N ASP A 129 -21.23 -3.19 9.59
CA ASP A 129 -22.34 -2.24 9.76
C ASP A 129 -23.63 -2.73 9.07
N GLN A 130 -23.50 -3.50 7.98
CA GLN A 130 -24.61 -4.17 7.28
C GLN A 130 -25.06 -5.49 7.94
N GLY A 131 -24.41 -5.92 9.03
CA GLY A 131 -24.70 -7.18 9.73
C GLY A 131 -24.33 -8.43 8.94
N LYS A 132 -23.49 -8.32 7.90
CA LYS A 132 -23.10 -9.45 7.04
C LYS A 132 -21.95 -10.27 7.59
N ILE A 133 -21.09 -9.65 8.40
CA ILE A 133 -19.99 -10.29 9.13
C ILE A 133 -19.95 -9.78 10.55
N ARG A 134 -19.39 -10.59 11.45
CA ARG A 134 -19.04 -10.20 12.81
C ARG A 134 -17.52 -10.08 12.90
N LEU A 135 -17.06 -8.94 13.39
CA LEU A 135 -15.65 -8.66 13.63
C LEU A 135 -15.44 -8.62 15.16
N ASP A 136 -14.30 -9.10 15.62
CA ASP A 136 -13.93 -9.04 17.04
C ASP A 136 -13.24 -7.71 17.33
N ASN A 137 -12.27 -7.34 16.48
CA ASN A 137 -11.60 -6.05 16.50
C ASN A 137 -11.30 -5.64 15.06
N LEU A 138 -11.94 -4.57 14.60
CA LEU A 138 -11.83 -4.08 13.22
C LEU A 138 -10.38 -3.85 12.78
N ASP A 139 -9.51 -3.35 13.66
CA ASP A 139 -8.12 -3.05 13.29
C ASP A 139 -7.30 -4.35 13.20
N ASP A 140 -7.39 -5.24 14.19
CA ASP A 140 -6.71 -6.54 14.18
C ASP A 140 -7.20 -7.44 13.03
N ASP A 141 -8.52 -7.50 12.80
CA ASP A 141 -9.13 -8.27 11.72
C ASP A 141 -8.72 -7.75 10.33
N THR A 142 -8.49 -6.44 10.21
CA THR A 142 -7.91 -5.84 8.99
C THR A 142 -6.49 -6.31 8.76
N ASP A 143 -5.65 -6.29 9.80
CA ASP A 143 -4.24 -6.70 9.72
C ASP A 143 -4.12 -8.20 9.43
N ILE A 144 -4.98 -9.02 10.03
CA ILE A 144 -5.07 -10.46 9.76
C ILE A 144 -5.44 -10.69 8.29
N LEU A 145 -6.49 -10.04 7.79
CA LEU A 145 -6.90 -10.16 6.38
C LEU A 145 -5.76 -9.76 5.44
N PHE A 146 -5.10 -8.63 5.69
CA PHE A 146 -3.97 -8.16 4.89
C PHE A 146 -2.81 -9.19 4.90
N GLY A 147 -2.41 -9.66 6.08
CA GLY A 147 -1.31 -10.60 6.24
C GLY A 147 -1.54 -11.92 5.53
N MET A 148 -2.76 -12.47 5.64
CA MET A 148 -3.14 -13.74 5.03
C MET A 148 -3.27 -13.68 3.51
N THR A 149 -3.74 -12.56 2.96
CA THR A 149 -4.06 -12.44 1.53
C THR A 149 -2.94 -11.82 0.70
N VAL A 150 -2.32 -10.76 1.20
CA VAL A 150 -1.38 -9.92 0.45
C VAL A 150 0.02 -9.97 1.04
N GLY A 151 0.16 -10.10 2.36
CA GLY A 151 1.44 -9.99 3.07
C GLY A 151 2.56 -10.87 2.50
N THR A 152 2.27 -12.16 2.27
CA THR A 152 3.28 -13.08 1.70
C THR A 152 3.63 -12.73 0.26
N ILE A 153 2.65 -12.31 -0.56
CA ILE A 153 2.89 -11.92 -1.95
C ILE A 153 3.76 -10.66 -1.97
N PHE A 154 3.39 -9.66 -1.18
CA PHE A 154 4.11 -8.41 -1.06
C PHE A 154 5.56 -8.60 -0.60
N LEU A 155 5.78 -9.45 0.41
CA LEU A 155 7.14 -9.81 0.85
C LEU A 155 7.97 -10.45 -0.27
N CYS A 156 7.37 -11.35 -1.06
CA CYS A 156 8.06 -11.97 -2.21
C CYS A 156 8.44 -10.92 -3.25
N GLU A 157 7.52 -10.01 -3.60
CA GLU A 157 7.81 -8.94 -4.57
C GLU A 157 8.86 -7.96 -4.03
N LEU A 158 8.84 -7.61 -2.73
CA LEU A 158 9.83 -6.73 -2.12
C LEU A 158 11.25 -7.32 -2.15
N THR A 159 11.40 -8.62 -1.91
CA THR A 159 12.69 -9.25 -1.64
C THR A 159 13.22 -10.12 -2.78
N HIS A 160 12.37 -10.44 -3.76
CA HIS A 160 12.65 -11.44 -4.80
C HIS A 160 13.09 -12.81 -4.23
N CYS A 161 12.69 -13.14 -2.99
CA CYS A 161 13.09 -14.39 -2.34
C CYS A 161 12.48 -15.64 -2.98
N ARG A 162 11.44 -15.47 -3.80
CA ARG A 162 10.76 -16.51 -4.57
C ARG A 162 10.28 -15.94 -5.91
N PRO A 163 10.05 -16.77 -6.93
CA PRO A 163 9.41 -16.34 -8.16
C PRO A 163 8.06 -15.66 -7.90
N SER A 164 7.79 -14.57 -8.60
CA SER A 164 6.51 -13.88 -8.55
C SER A 164 5.40 -14.82 -9.04
N LYS A 165 4.29 -14.85 -8.31
CA LYS A 165 3.11 -15.63 -8.69
C LYS A 165 2.51 -15.06 -9.99
N THR A 166 2.05 -15.94 -10.86
CA THR A 166 1.20 -15.57 -11.98
C THR A 166 -0.12 -14.95 -11.49
N PRO A 167 -0.83 -14.15 -12.31
CA PRO A 167 -2.12 -13.58 -11.93
C PRO A 167 -3.13 -14.64 -11.45
N THR A 168 -3.16 -15.80 -12.10
CA THR A 168 -4.02 -16.93 -11.71
C THR A 168 -3.67 -17.48 -10.34
N GLU A 169 -2.37 -17.66 -10.05
CA GLU A 169 -1.90 -18.13 -8.73
C GLU A 169 -2.17 -17.11 -7.63
N LYS A 170 -1.97 -15.81 -7.91
CA LYS A 170 -2.30 -14.72 -6.97
C LYS A 170 -3.79 -14.76 -6.61
N LYS A 171 -4.67 -14.82 -7.61
CA LYS A 171 -6.12 -14.91 -7.41
C LYS A 171 -6.52 -16.15 -6.62
N ALA A 172 -6.01 -17.33 -6.98
CA ALA A 172 -6.31 -18.57 -6.27
C ALA A 172 -5.86 -18.53 -4.79
N PHE A 173 -4.67 -17.96 -4.52
CA PHE A 173 -4.18 -17.76 -3.17
C PHE A 173 -5.08 -16.81 -2.36
N ILE A 174 -5.42 -15.64 -2.94
CA ILE A 174 -6.33 -14.66 -2.32
C ILE A 174 -7.69 -15.29 -2.03
N SER A 175 -8.27 -16.03 -2.97
CA SER A 175 -9.55 -16.72 -2.77
C SER A 175 -9.51 -17.71 -1.62
N SER A 176 -8.43 -18.50 -1.51
CA SER A 176 -8.25 -19.43 -0.39
C SER A 176 -8.14 -18.68 0.95
N ALA A 177 -7.31 -17.63 1.00
CA ALA A 177 -7.08 -16.85 2.21
C ALA A 177 -8.35 -16.12 2.70
N VAL A 178 -9.12 -15.50 1.80
CA VAL A 178 -10.40 -14.85 2.15
C VAL A 178 -11.39 -15.86 2.74
N ARG A 179 -11.49 -17.05 2.14
CA ARG A 179 -12.37 -18.11 2.67
C ARG A 179 -11.97 -18.56 4.06
N ILE A 180 -10.67 -18.73 4.32
CA ILE A 180 -10.16 -19.11 5.65
C ILE A 180 -10.48 -18.00 6.66
N PHE A 181 -10.23 -16.73 6.30
CA PHE A 181 -10.54 -15.58 7.14
C PHE A 181 -12.04 -15.52 7.52
N LEU A 182 -12.93 -15.59 6.53
CA LEU A 182 -14.38 -15.53 6.77
C LEU A 182 -14.91 -16.71 7.60
N ARG A 183 -14.30 -17.89 7.48
CA ARG A 183 -14.62 -19.03 8.34
C ARG A 183 -14.17 -18.79 9.79
N GLY A 184 -13.01 -18.17 9.98
CA GLY A 184 -12.48 -17.81 11.30
C GLY A 184 -13.37 -16.83 12.07
N LEU A 185 -13.96 -15.85 11.38
CA LEU A 185 -14.88 -14.87 11.97
C LEU A 185 -16.18 -15.49 12.53
N ASN A 186 -16.59 -16.66 12.03
CA ASN A 186 -17.85 -17.31 12.40
C ASN A 186 -17.71 -18.31 13.56
N THR A 187 -16.56 -18.35 14.23
CA THR A 187 -16.32 -19.30 15.32
C THR A 187 -16.82 -18.71 16.65
N LEU A 188 -18.05 -19.06 17.03
CA LEU A 188 -18.58 -18.97 18.40
C LEU A 188 -19.06 -20.34 18.87
#